data_AF-A0A916AU69-F1
#
_entry.id   AF-A0A916AU69-F1
#
_cell.length_a   1.000
_cell.length_b   1.000
_cell.length_c   1.000
_cell.angle_alpha   90.00
_cell.angle_beta   90.00
_cell.angle_gamma   90.00
#
_symmetry.space_group_name_H-M   'P 1'
#
loop_
_entity.id
_entity.type
_entity.pdbx_description
1 polymer ?
#
loop_
_entity_poly.entity_id
_entity_poly.type
_entity_poly.pdbx_seq_one_letter_code
_entity_poly.pdbx_strand_id
1 'polypeptide(L)' 'MPLVACPVCEKQISKRAHTCPGCGEPDPLNHLAKSKFVSFVFWTIVLVGAAYIAWFYLVPMLVEMLRHK' A
#
# COMPACT_ATOMS: atom_id res chain seq x y z
N MET A 1 -15.56 -13.53 -18.66
CA MET A 1 -14.42 -13.90 -17.77
C MET A 1 -13.54 -12.66 -17.66
N PRO A 2 -13.14 -12.16 -16.48
CA PRO A 2 -12.28 -10.98 -16.41
C PRO A 2 -10.87 -11.33 -16.92
N LEU A 3 -10.47 -10.73 -18.04
CA LEU A 3 -9.09 -10.75 -18.52
C LEU A 3 -8.32 -9.63 -17.82
N VAL A 4 -7.09 -9.91 -17.41
CA VAL A 4 -6.18 -8.93 -16.80
C VAL A 4 -4.90 -8.93 -17.62
N ALA A 5 -4.32 -7.76 -17.87
CA ALA A 5 -3.05 -7.67 -18.59
C ALA A 5 -1.91 -8.22 -17.73
N CYS A 6 -1.06 -9.08 -18.30
CA CYS A 6 0.17 -9.49 -17.66
C CYS A 6 1.15 -8.30 -17.61
N PRO A 7 1.74 -7.95 -16.45
CA PRO A 7 2.63 -6.78 -16.34
C PRO A 7 3.97 -6.93 -17.06
N VAL A 8 4.33 -8.15 -17.51
CA VAL A 8 5.62 -8.44 -18.17
C VAL A 8 5.50 -8.42 -19.70
N CYS A 9 4.42 -8.98 -20.23
CA CYS A 9 4.23 -9.13 -21.67
C CYS A 9 3.00 -8.39 -22.22
N GLU A 10 2.26 -7.68 -21.36
CA GLU A 10 1.01 -6.95 -21.65
C GLU A 10 -0.10 -7.76 -22.33
N LYS A 11 0.09 -9.07 -22.51
CA LYS A 11 -0.93 -9.97 -23.05
C LYS A 11 -2.07 -10.12 -22.06
N GLN A 12 -3.29 -10.14 -22.58
CA GLN A 12 -4.49 -10.37 -21.80
C GLN A 12 -4.55 -11.83 -21.34
N ILE A 13 -4.48 -12.05 -20.03
CA ILE A 13 -4.50 -13.36 -19.41
C ILE A 13 -5.76 -13.55 -18.56
N SER A 14 -6.21 -14.80 -18.43
CA SER A 14 -7.30 -15.12 -17.51
C SER A 14 -6.83 -14.95 -16.06
N LYS A 15 -7.67 -14.33 -15.22
CA LYS A 15 -7.43 -14.10 -13.78
C LYS A 15 -7.13 -15.37 -12.97
N ARG A 16 -7.31 -16.56 -13.53
CA ARG A 16 -7.12 -17.86 -12.86
C ARG A 16 -5.85 -18.60 -13.29
N ALA A 17 -5.06 -18.04 -14.21
CA ALA A 17 -3.86 -18.70 -14.69
C ALA A 17 -2.74 -18.59 -13.65
N HIS A 18 -2.26 -19.74 -13.16
CA HIS A 18 -1.11 -19.85 -12.26
C HIS A 18 0.21 -19.45 -12.94
N THR A 19 0.25 -19.45 -14.26
CA THR A 19 1.40 -19.09 -15.08
C THR A 19 0.94 -18.31 -16.29
N CYS A 20 1.70 -17.28 -16.69
CA CYS A 20 1.39 -16.52 -17.89
C CYS A 20 1.74 -17.35 -19.15
N PRO A 21 0.78 -17.64 -20.06
CA PRO A 21 1.05 -18.41 -21.28
C PRO A 21 1.90 -17.64 -22.31
N GLY A 22 2.13 -16.34 -22.10
CA GLY A 22 2.92 -15.49 -22.99
C GLY A 22 4.41 -15.46 -22.66
N CYS A 23 4.76 -15.29 -21.39
CA CYS A 23 6.15 -15.13 -20.94
C CYS A 23 6.64 -16.24 -20.00
N GLY A 24 5.76 -17.10 -19.48
CA GLY A 24 6.13 -18.17 -18.55
C GLY A 24 6.33 -17.72 -17.09
N GLU A 25 6.02 -16.46 -16.75
CA GLU A 25 6.18 -15.95 -15.38
C GLU A 25 5.31 -16.76 -14.39
N PRO A 26 5.91 -17.34 -13.34
CA PRO A 26 5.16 -18.03 -12.29
C PRO A 26 4.40 -17.02 -11.42
N ASP A 27 3.09 -17.21 -11.34
CA ASP A 27 2.18 -16.57 -10.39
C ASP A 27 2.01 -15.03 -10.54
N PRO A 28 1.37 -14.55 -11.64
CA PRO A 28 1.22 -13.12 -11.93
C PRO A 28 0.33 -12.35 -10.92
N LEU A 29 -0.42 -13.06 -10.06
CA LEU A 29 -1.34 -12.47 -9.08
C LEU A 29 -0.67 -12.14 -7.75
N ASN A 30 0.27 -12.97 -7.31
CA ASN A 30 0.98 -12.76 -6.04
C ASN A 30 1.81 -11.47 -6.06
N HIS A 31 2.43 -11.15 -7.19
CA HIS A 31 3.20 -9.91 -7.34
C HIS A 31 2.33 -8.64 -7.20
N LEU A 32 1.09 -8.67 -7.73
CA LEU A 32 0.14 -7.56 -7.63
C LEU A 32 -0.43 -7.39 -6.22
N ALA A 33 -0.69 -8.49 -5.51
CA ALA A 33 -1.18 -8.44 -4.13
C ALA A 33 -0.10 -7.95 -3.16
N LYS A 34 1.15 -8.40 -3.34
CA LYS A 34 2.27 -8.06 -2.46
C LYS A 34 2.65 -6.59 -2.54
N SER A 35 2.67 -5.99 -3.73
CA SER A 35 3.05 -4.57 -3.90
C SER A 35 2.05 -3.60 -3.26
N LYS A 36 0.74 -3.86 -3.43
CA LYS A 36 -0.30 -3.04 -2.78
C LYS A 36 -0.27 -3.16 -1.26
N PHE A 37 -0.03 -4.36 -0.74
CA PHE A 37 0.01 -4.59 0.71
C PHE A 37 1.19 -3.87 1.37
N VAL A 38 2.39 -3.95 0.77
CA VAL A 38 3.58 -3.27 1.30
C VAL A 38 3.39 -1.75 1.33
N SER A 39 2.85 -1.17 0.27
CA SER A 39 2.58 0.27 0.22
C SER A 39 1.58 0.70 1.30
N PHE A 40 0.49 -0.07 1.47
CA PHE A 40 -0.51 0.20 2.50
C PHE A 40 0.06 0.14 3.91
N VAL A 41 0.86 -0.88 4.22
CA VAL A 41 1.53 -1.02 5.52
C VAL A 41 2.48 0.15 5.78
N PHE A 42 3.29 0.53 4.79
CA PHE A 42 4.20 1.66 4.91
C PHE A 42 3.47 2.97 5.25
N TRP A 43 2.43 3.32 4.47
CA TRP A 43 1.64 4.54 4.72
C TRP A 43 0.93 4.52 6.07
N THR A 44 0.46 3.35 6.51
CA THR A 44 -0.18 3.19 7.82
C THR A 44 0.81 3.49 8.95
N ILE A 45 2.03 2.94 8.88
CA ILE A 45 3.09 3.19 9.88
C ILE A 45 3.47 4.67 9.91
N VAL A 46 3.62 5.30 8.74
CA VAL A 46 3.96 6.73 8.63
C VAL A 46 2.87 7.60 9.27
N LEU A 47 1.59 7.34 8.99
CA LEU A 47 0.47 8.11 9.57
C LEU A 47 0.39 7.96 11.09
N VAL A 48 0.54 6.73 11.59
CA VAL A 48 0.52 6.48 13.04
C VAL A 48 1.69 7.17 13.73
N GLY A 49 2.89 7.11 13.15
CA GLY A 49 4.06 7.81 13.68
C GLY A 49 3.88 9.33 13.71
N ALA A 50 3.39 9.91 12.60
CA ALA A 50 3.12 11.35 12.53
C ALA A 50 2.05 11.79 13.53
N ALA A 51 0.97 11.03 13.67
CA ALA A 51 -0.08 11.32 14.65
C ALA A 51 0.42 11.22 16.10
N TYR A 52 1.24 10.22 16.41
CA TYR A 52 1.84 10.08 17.74
C TYR A 52 2.76 11.24 18.09
N ILE A 53 3.61 11.66 17.14
CA ILE A 53 4.48 12.83 17.30
C ILE A 53 3.61 14.08 17.47
N ALA A 54 2.63 14.31 16.61
CA ALA A 54 1.72 15.44 16.75
C ALA A 54 1.01 15.42 18.11
N TRP A 55 0.56 14.27 18.61
CA TRP A 55 -0.03 14.19 19.93
C TRP A 55 0.97 14.58 21.04
N PHE A 56 2.19 14.06 21.00
CA PHE A 56 3.19 14.34 22.03
C PHE A 56 3.71 15.77 22.02
N TYR A 57 3.77 16.43 20.87
CA TYR A 57 4.36 17.78 20.75
C TYR A 57 3.33 18.89 20.57
N LEU A 58 2.28 18.66 19.79
CA LEU A 58 1.26 19.66 19.50
C LEU A 58 0.30 19.86 20.69
N VAL A 59 -0.03 18.78 21.42
CA VAL A 59 -0.92 18.85 22.60
C VAL A 59 -0.30 19.67 23.75
N PRO A 60 0.94 19.45 24.23
CA PRO A 60 1.49 20.28 25.29
C PRO A 60 1.59 21.75 24.89
N MET A 61 1.93 22.04 23.62
CA MET A 61 1.99 23.41 23.11
C MET A 61 0.60 24.08 23.08
N LEU A 62 -0.46 23.34 22.71
CA LEU A 62 -1.85 23.83 22.78
C LEU A 62 -2.30 24.07 24.23
N VAL A 63 -1.93 23.18 25.15
CA VAL A 63 -2.27 23.31 26.57
C VAL A 63 -1.60 24.55 27.17
N GLU A 64 -0.34 24.83 26.82
CA GLU A 64 0.37 26.04 27.24
C GLU A 64 -0.26 27.31 26.68
N MET A 65 -0.62 27.32 25.39
CA MET A 65 -1.32 28.44 24.76
C MET A 65 -2.69 28.74 25.39
N LEU A 66 -3.45 27.71 25.75
CA LEU A 66 -4.74 27.87 26.42
C LEU A 66 -4.60 28.30 27.88
N ARG A 67 -3.50 27.95 28.55
CA ARG A 67 -3.22 28.37 29.93
C ARG A 67 -2.81 29.84 30.05
N HIS A 68 -2.21 30.40 29.00
CA HIS A 68 -1.74 31.79 28.97
C HIS A 68 -2.74 32.80 28.38
N LYS A 69 -3.94 32.34 28.00
CA LYS A 69 -5.10 33.20 27.70
C LYS A 69 -6.02 33.27 28.90
#